data_AF-A0A2Z3I7K8-F1
#
_entry.id   AF-A0A2Z3I7K8-F1
#
_cell.length_a   1.000
_cell.length_b   1.000
_cell.length_c   1.000
_cell.angle_alpha   90.00
_cell.angle_beta   90.00
_cell.angle_gamma   90.00
#
_symmetry.space_group_name_H-M   'P 1'
#
loop_
_entity.id
_entity.type
_entity.pdbx_description
1 polymer ?
#
loop_
_entity_poly.entity_id
_entity_poly.type
_entity_poly.pdbx_seq_one_letter_code
_entity_poly.pdbx_strand_id
1 'polypeptide(L)'
;MQTIRNLSAVALTASLAVAGCASRSEDVAASYVSTASYSGYSCNELGQEAQRVSAAAAAASGAQDSQRTKDVVATTAAVVIFWPAAFFVGGNNAQTAELARLKGHMQAIEEASIQKKCGIRFQRA
;
A
#
# COMPACT_ATOMS: atom_id res chain seq x y z
N MET A 1 48.18 32.13 -48.52
CA MET A 1 48.57 30.71 -48.72
C MET A 1 48.41 29.99 -47.40
N GLN A 2 47.81 28.78 -47.46
CA GLN A 2 47.65 27.77 -46.41
C GLN A 2 46.53 28.03 -45.37
N THR A 3 45.31 27.52 -45.57
CA THR A 3 44.85 26.12 -45.33
C THR A 3 44.90 25.81 -43.81
N ILE A 4 43.90 25.29 -43.10
CA ILE A 4 43.06 24.12 -43.36
C ILE A 4 41.89 24.19 -42.35
N ARG A 5 40.66 24.16 -42.87
CA ARG A 5 39.59 23.19 -42.50
C ARG A 5 39.65 22.65 -41.06
N ASN A 6 38.66 22.98 -40.24
CA ASN A 6 37.80 21.98 -39.62
C ASN A 6 36.58 22.65 -38.99
N LEU A 7 35.43 22.34 -39.58
CA LEU A 7 34.12 22.58 -39.02
C LEU A 7 34.02 21.88 -37.67
N SER A 8 33.73 22.63 -36.61
CA SER A 8 33.18 22.10 -35.36
C SER A 8 32.35 23.24 -34.76
N ALA A 9 31.22 23.55 -35.38
CA ALA A 9 29.94 22.88 -35.16
C ALA A 9 29.47 23.04 -33.70
N VAL A 10 28.51 23.97 -33.57
CA VAL A 10 27.33 23.87 -32.72
C VAL A 10 27.54 24.10 -31.21
N ALA A 11 27.22 25.33 -30.82
CA ALA A 11 26.66 25.66 -29.53
C ALA A 11 25.37 24.85 -29.30
N LEU A 12 25.26 24.15 -28.16
CA LEU A 12 23.98 23.79 -27.55
C LEU A 12 24.20 23.46 -26.07
N THR A 13 24.03 24.51 -25.28
CA THR A 13 23.77 24.49 -23.84
C THR A 13 22.52 23.65 -23.59
N ALA A 14 22.69 22.36 -23.29
CA ALA A 14 21.63 21.50 -22.79
C ALA A 14 21.87 21.27 -21.30
N SER A 15 21.43 22.24 -20.49
CA SER A 15 21.37 22.11 -19.04
C SER A 15 20.54 20.87 -18.69
N LEU A 16 21.16 19.95 -17.96
CA LEU A 16 20.57 18.72 -17.45
C LEU A 16 19.33 19.04 -16.60
N ALA A 17 18.15 19.04 -17.21
CA ALA A 17 16.91 18.81 -16.49
C ALA A 17 16.75 17.30 -16.30
N VAL A 18 17.59 16.70 -15.45
CA VAL A 18 17.23 15.42 -14.84
C VAL A 18 16.18 15.75 -13.79
N ALA A 19 14.95 16.00 -14.26
CA ALA A 19 13.78 15.75 -13.46
C ALA A 19 13.78 14.23 -13.22
N GLY A 20 14.55 13.80 -12.22
CA GLY A 20 14.39 12.46 -11.68
C GLY A 20 12.91 12.32 -11.37
N CYS A 21 12.30 11.27 -11.91
CA CYS A 21 11.06 10.72 -11.39
C CYS A 21 11.33 10.32 -9.93
N ALA A 22 11.42 11.30 -9.04
CA ALA A 22 11.27 11.09 -7.63
C ALA A 22 9.86 10.53 -7.52
N SER A 23 9.72 9.20 -7.40
CA SER A 23 8.54 8.64 -6.78
C SER A 23 8.32 9.49 -5.55
N ARG A 24 7.22 10.23 -5.53
CA ARG A 24 6.85 10.98 -4.34
C ARG A 24 6.80 9.92 -3.25
N SER A 25 7.28 10.25 -2.06
CA SER A 25 7.14 9.33 -0.93
C SER A 25 5.64 9.12 -0.73
N GLU A 26 5.11 8.02 -1.24
CA GLU A 26 3.67 7.76 -1.29
C GLU A 26 3.41 6.33 -0.83
N ASP A 27 3.30 6.20 0.49
CA ASP A 27 2.86 5.00 1.18
C ASP A 27 3.64 3.71 0.83
N VAL A 28 3.28 2.60 1.46
CA VAL A 28 3.70 1.30 0.95
C VAL A 28 2.82 1.00 -0.27
N ALA A 29 3.39 0.87 -1.47
CA ALA A 29 2.60 0.46 -2.64
C ALA A 29 2.01 -0.94 -2.41
N ALA A 30 0.70 -1.12 -2.63
CA ALA A 30 0.09 -2.43 -2.46
C ALA A 30 0.58 -3.39 -3.56
N SER A 31 1.00 -4.60 -3.17
CA SER A 31 1.17 -5.68 -4.14
C SER A 31 -0.19 -6.16 -4.61
N TYR A 32 -0.29 -6.54 -5.88
CA TYR A 32 -1.54 -7.07 -6.40
C TYR A 32 -1.88 -8.42 -5.73
N VAL A 33 -3.08 -8.50 -5.16
CA VAL A 33 -3.67 -9.73 -4.62
C VAL A 33 -5.06 -9.88 -5.24
N SER A 34 -5.35 -11.08 -5.76
CA SER A 34 -6.64 -11.36 -6.39
C SER A 34 -7.77 -11.40 -5.37
N THR A 35 -8.87 -10.69 -5.65
CA THR A 35 -10.12 -10.74 -4.88
C THR A 35 -10.81 -12.10 -4.98
N ALA A 36 -10.53 -12.88 -6.03
CA ALA A 36 -11.12 -14.20 -6.23
C ALA A 36 -10.81 -15.17 -5.07
N SER A 37 -9.66 -15.01 -4.42
CA SER A 37 -9.26 -15.79 -3.23
C SER A 37 -10.21 -15.61 -2.04
N TYR A 38 -10.97 -14.51 -2.00
CA TYR A 38 -11.92 -14.17 -0.94
C TYR A 38 -13.39 -14.35 -1.36
N SER A 39 -13.64 -14.74 -2.62
CA SER A 39 -14.99 -14.91 -3.15
C SER A 39 -15.84 -15.94 -2.39
N GLY A 40 -15.22 -16.92 -1.74
CA GLY A 40 -15.89 -17.94 -0.92
C GLY A 40 -16.22 -17.51 0.51
N TYR A 41 -15.67 -16.40 1.02
CA TYR A 41 -15.75 -16.04 2.43
C TYR A 41 -17.11 -15.41 2.78
N SER A 42 -17.69 -15.75 3.92
CA SER A 42 -18.80 -15.04 4.53
C SER A 42 -18.36 -13.66 5.06
N CYS A 43 -19.32 -12.79 5.36
CA CYS A 43 -18.99 -11.47 5.93
C CYS A 43 -18.26 -11.57 7.28
N ASN A 44 -18.57 -12.58 8.10
CA ASN A 44 -17.84 -12.83 9.35
C ASN A 44 -16.39 -13.26 9.08
N GLU A 45 -16.19 -14.16 8.11
CA GLU A 45 -14.85 -14.61 7.73
C GLU A 45 -14.03 -13.48 7.10
N LEU A 46 -14.64 -12.62 6.28
CA LEU A 46 -13.98 -11.42 5.73
C LEU A 46 -13.55 -10.45 6.84
N GLY A 47 -14.41 -10.22 7.84
CA GLY A 47 -14.07 -9.40 8.99
C GLY A 47 -12.89 -9.96 9.78
N GLN A 48 -12.93 -11.26 10.11
CA GLN A 48 -11.85 -11.94 10.84
C GLN A 48 -10.53 -11.92 10.06
N GLU A 49 -10.59 -12.18 8.76
CA GLU A 49 -9.42 -12.18 7.91
C GLU A 49 -8.82 -10.77 7.77
N ALA A 50 -9.66 -9.73 7.68
CA ALA A 50 -9.19 -8.36 7.69
C ALA A 50 -8.48 -8.01 9.01
N GLN A 51 -9.01 -8.45 10.16
CA GLN A 51 -8.33 -8.27 11.44
C GLN A 51 -6.98 -8.99 11.49
N ARG A 52 -6.92 -10.22 11.00
CA ARG A 52 -5.68 -11.01 10.93
C ARG A 52 -4.63 -10.30 10.07
N VAL A 53 -5.01 -9.80 8.90
CA VAL A 53 -4.11 -9.05 8.00
C VAL A 53 -3.66 -7.73 8.64
N SER A 54 -4.56 -7.03 9.33
CA SER A 54 -4.21 -5.80 10.08
C SER A 54 -3.16 -6.07 11.16
N ALA A 55 -3.37 -7.11 11.98
CA ALA A 55 -2.44 -7.50 13.03
C ALA A 55 -1.08 -7.95 12.46
N ALA A 56 -1.09 -8.71 11.36
CA ALA A 56 0.13 -9.13 10.67
C ALA A 56 0.93 -7.93 10.16
N ALA A 57 0.26 -6.91 9.62
CA ALA A 57 0.91 -5.70 9.13
C ALA A 57 1.47 -4.84 10.27
N ALA A 58 0.78 -4.74 11.41
CA ALA A 58 1.34 -4.09 12.59
C ALA A 58 2.63 -4.79 13.06
N ALA A 59 2.61 -6.12 13.18
CA ALA A 59 3.78 -6.91 13.55
C ALA A 59 4.92 -6.78 12.52
N ALA A 60 4.60 -6.87 11.23
CA ALA A 60 5.56 -6.74 10.13
C ALA A 60 6.20 -5.35 10.04
N SER A 61 5.55 -4.32 10.59
CA SER A 61 6.10 -2.96 10.66
C SER A 61 6.97 -2.70 11.89
N GLY A 62 7.11 -3.68 12.79
CA GLY A 62 7.79 -3.47 14.07
C GLY A 62 7.02 -2.55 15.03
N ALA A 63 5.74 -2.29 14.75
CA ALA A 63 4.85 -1.60 15.69
C ALA A 63 4.60 -2.55 16.88
N GLN A 64 5.51 -2.51 17.86
CA GLN A 64 5.49 -3.39 19.03
C GLN A 64 4.48 -2.95 20.10
N ASP A 65 3.79 -1.82 19.92
CA ASP A 65 2.87 -1.34 20.93
C ASP A 65 1.73 -0.49 20.33
N SER A 66 0.53 -0.64 20.88
CA SER A 66 -0.62 0.28 20.78
C SER A 66 -1.60 0.22 19.59
N GLN A 67 -1.38 -0.55 18.52
CA GLN A 67 -2.41 -0.74 17.48
C GLN A 67 -3.48 -1.72 17.99
N ARG A 68 -4.28 -1.22 18.93
CA ARG A 68 -5.64 -1.61 19.29
C ARG A 68 -6.14 -2.80 18.46
N THR A 69 -5.83 -4.01 18.91
CA THR A 69 -6.76 -5.13 18.86
C THR A 69 -7.93 -4.74 19.76
N LYS A 70 -8.65 -3.67 19.40
CA LYS A 70 -9.98 -3.45 19.92
C LYS A 70 -10.75 -4.60 19.32
N ASP A 71 -11.09 -5.56 20.18
CA ASP A 71 -12.10 -6.59 19.93
C ASP A 71 -13.10 -6.06 18.92
N VAL A 72 -13.47 -6.88 17.92
CA VAL A 72 -14.53 -6.54 16.97
C VAL A 72 -15.66 -5.90 17.76
N VAL A 73 -15.74 -4.57 17.77
CA VAL A 73 -16.89 -3.92 18.37
C VAL A 73 -17.91 -4.10 17.27
N ALA A 74 -18.65 -5.19 17.36
CA ALA A 74 -19.92 -5.33 16.69
C ALA A 74 -20.85 -4.28 17.30
N THR A 75 -20.59 -3.00 17.02
CA THR A 75 -21.59 -1.98 17.17
C THR A 75 -22.74 -2.43 16.29
N THR A 76 -23.96 -2.35 16.84
CA THR A 76 -25.23 -2.82 16.27
C THR A 76 -25.55 -2.34 14.84
N ALA A 77 -24.67 -1.58 14.19
CA ALA A 77 -24.80 -1.09 12.81
C ALA A 77 -23.57 -1.28 11.88
N ALA A 78 -22.36 -1.61 12.35
CA ALA A 78 -21.20 -1.85 11.48
C ALA A 78 -19.99 -2.46 12.20
N VAL A 79 -19.32 -3.43 11.57
CA VAL A 79 -17.98 -3.92 11.94
C VAL A 79 -16.94 -2.92 11.46
N VAL A 80 -16.04 -2.44 12.31
CA VAL A 80 -14.96 -1.52 11.92
C VAL A 80 -13.61 -2.25 11.94
N ILE A 81 -12.92 -2.24 10.80
CA ILE A 81 -11.57 -2.77 10.62
C ILE A 81 -10.61 -1.62 10.42
N PHE A 82 -9.56 -1.58 11.24
CA PHE A 82 -8.52 -0.56 11.12
C PHE A 82 -7.45 -1.01 10.15
N TRP A 83 -7.10 -0.13 9.21
CA TRP A 83 -5.89 -0.22 8.43
C TRP A 83 -4.71 0.29 9.26
N PRO A 84 -3.62 -0.48 9.37
CA PRO A 84 -2.41 -0.03 10.05
C PRO A 84 -1.82 1.21 9.39
N ALA A 85 -1.37 2.16 10.22
CA ALA A 85 -0.61 3.33 9.76
C ALA A 85 0.65 2.92 8.99
N ALA A 86 1.21 1.75 9.30
CA ALA A 86 2.34 1.15 8.58
C ALA A 86 2.12 0.97 7.08
N PHE A 87 0.87 0.86 6.60
CA PHE A 87 0.57 0.82 5.18
C PHE A 87 0.78 2.17 4.46
N PHE A 88 0.95 3.24 5.23
CA PHE A 88 1.05 4.62 4.77
C PHE A 88 2.40 5.27 5.12
N VAL A 89 3.27 4.56 5.86
CA VAL A 89 4.62 5.05 6.14
C VAL A 89 5.59 4.44 5.13
N GLY A 90 6.16 5.27 4.26
CA GLY A 90 7.21 4.87 3.32
C GLY A 90 8.58 4.70 4.02
N GLY A 91 9.35 3.68 3.63
CA GLY A 91 10.69 3.43 4.20
C GLY A 91 11.55 2.45 3.38
N ASN A 92 12.87 2.61 3.48
CA ASN A 92 13.87 1.81 2.78
C ASN A 92 14.23 0.55 3.58
N ASN A 93 13.38 -0.49 3.67
CA ASN A 93 13.82 -1.77 4.25
C ASN A 93 12.99 -2.97 3.74
N ALA A 94 13.53 -4.18 3.90
CA ALA A 94 12.93 -5.47 3.51
C ALA A 94 11.49 -5.71 4.04
N GLN A 95 11.02 -4.90 4.99
CA GLN A 95 9.65 -4.94 5.51
C GLN A 95 8.62 -4.32 4.56
N THR A 96 9.04 -3.50 3.59
CA THR A 96 8.14 -2.87 2.61
C THR A 96 7.50 -3.89 1.67
N ALA A 97 8.20 -4.98 1.32
CA ALA A 97 7.64 -6.02 0.44
C ALA A 97 6.54 -6.85 1.13
N GLU A 98 6.77 -7.24 2.39
CA GLU A 98 5.76 -7.96 3.17
C GLU A 98 4.58 -7.03 3.51
N LEU A 99 4.84 -5.78 3.90
CA LEU A 99 3.79 -4.78 4.09
C LEU A 99 3.00 -4.49 2.81
N ALA A 100 3.66 -4.46 1.65
CA ALA A 100 3.00 -4.30 0.35
C ALA A 100 2.06 -5.47 0.04
N ARG A 101 2.51 -6.70 0.30
CA ARG A 101 1.68 -7.91 0.17
C ARG A 101 0.47 -7.85 1.10
N LEU A 102 0.69 -7.54 2.37
CA LEU A 102 -0.38 -7.42 3.37
C LEU A 102 -1.38 -6.31 3.03
N LYS A 103 -0.91 -5.16 2.52
CA LYS A 103 -1.78 -4.08 2.02
C LYS A 103 -2.64 -4.56 0.85
N GLY A 104 -2.06 -5.33 -0.06
CA GLY A 104 -2.78 -5.98 -1.16
C GLY A 104 -3.88 -6.91 -0.68
N HIS A 105 -3.58 -7.77 0.31
CA HIS A 105 -4.59 -8.63 0.93
C HIS A 105 -5.72 -7.81 1.56
N MET A 106 -5.38 -6.76 2.30
CA MET A 106 -6.37 -5.89 2.93
C MET A 106 -7.30 -5.24 1.91
N GLN A 107 -6.76 -4.73 0.79
CA GLN A 107 -7.55 -4.17 -0.31
C GLN A 107 -8.46 -5.21 -0.95
N ALA A 108 -7.95 -6.43 -1.17
CA ALA A 108 -8.73 -7.51 -1.76
C ALA A 108 -9.90 -7.95 -0.84
N ILE A 109 -9.69 -7.95 0.48
CA ILE A 109 -10.74 -8.24 1.48
C ILE A 109 -11.77 -7.12 1.54
N GLU A 110 -11.33 -5.86 1.49
CA GLU A 110 -12.21 -4.68 1.44
C GLU A 110 -13.12 -4.73 0.20
N GLU A 111 -12.54 -4.99 -0.97
CA GLU A 111 -13.27 -5.12 -2.23
C GLU A 111 -14.28 -6.29 -2.18
N ALA A 112 -13.86 -7.46 -1.69
CA ALA A 112 -14.78 -8.59 -1.50
C ALA A 112 -15.92 -8.24 -0.52
N SER A 113 -15.63 -7.49 0.53
CA SER A 113 -16.63 -7.03 1.52
C SER A 113 -17.64 -6.05 0.92
N ILE A 114 -17.20 -5.18 0.00
CA ILE A 114 -18.05 -4.24 -0.75
C ILE A 114 -18.96 -5.03 -1.70
N GLN A 115 -18.39 -5.94 -2.50
CA GLN A 115 -19.15 -6.76 -3.44
C GLN A 115 -20.23 -7.60 -2.74
N LYS A 116 -19.93 -8.10 -1.54
CA LYS A 116 -20.87 -8.87 -0.71
C LYS A 116 -21.76 -8.03 0.20
N LYS A 117 -21.61 -6.69 0.17
CA LYS A 117 -22.40 -5.74 0.99
C LYS A 117 -22.35 -6.05 2.49
N CYS A 118 -21.19 -6.43 3.00
CA CYS A 118 -21.01 -6.87 4.38
C CYS A 118 -21.16 -5.77 5.45
N GLY A 119 -21.26 -4.50 5.05
CA GLY A 119 -21.38 -3.38 5.99
C GLY A 119 -20.12 -3.14 6.85
N ILE A 120 -19.00 -3.78 6.50
CA ILE A 120 -17.71 -3.59 7.17
C ILE A 120 -17.15 -2.21 6.78
N ARG A 121 -16.67 -1.46 7.76
CA ARG A 121 -16.02 -0.16 7.58
C ARG A 121 -14.52 -0.32 7.72
N PHE A 122 -13.77 -0.02 6.66
CA PHE A 122 -12.31 -0.03 6.67
C PHE A 122 -11.81 1.39 6.98
N GLN A 123 -11.37 1.59 8.22
CA GLN A 123 -10.90 2.89 8.69
C GLN A 123 -9.39 3.00 8.50
N ARG A 124 -8.97 3.95 7.65
CA ARG A 124 -7.56 4.30 7.42
C ARG A 124 -7.10 5.21 8.55
N ALA A 125 -6.05 4.79 9.26
CA ALA A 125 -5.44 5.52 10.38
C ALA A 125 -4.33 6.45 9.89
#